data_AF-A0A7X7QVG4-F1
#
_entry.id   AF-A0A7X7QVG4-F1
#
_cell.length_a   1.000
_cell.length_b   1.000
_cell.length_c   1.000
_cell.angle_alpha   90.00
_cell.angle_beta   90.00
_cell.angle_gamma   90.00
#
_symmetry.space_group_name_H-M   'P 1'
#
loop_
_entity.id
_entity.type
_entity.pdbx_description
1 polymer ?
#
loop_
_entity_poly.entity_id
_entity_poly.type
_entity_poly.pdbx_seq_one_letter_code
_entity_poly.pdbx_strand_id
1 'polypeptide(L)' 'MDRKRELKEQYKNTKPDMGIIIIKSDVSNRCYLEATRRIKGAINKSIFTLDLGSHINKELQ' A
#
# COMPACT_ATOMS: atom_id res chain seq x y z
N MET A 1 -23.82 6.59 19.92
CA MET A 1 -23.52 7.42 18.74
C MET A 1 -22.13 8.03 18.82
N ASP A 2 -21.63 8.32 20.02
CA ASP A 2 -20.36 9.04 20.25
C ASP A 2 -19.11 8.23 19.86
N ARG A 3 -19.09 6.91 20.13
CA ARG A 3 -17.97 6.04 19.76
C ARG A 3 -17.62 6.07 18.26
N LYS A 4 -18.64 6.11 17.38
CA LYS A 4 -18.44 6.18 15.92
C LYS A 4 -17.86 7.53 15.49
N ARG A 5 -18.22 8.61 16.20
CA ARG A 5 -17.71 9.97 15.96
C ARG A 5 -16.26 10.07 16.41
N GLU A 6 -15.94 9.59 17.61
CA GLU A 6 -14.57 9.53 18.15
C GLU A 6 -13.62 8.78 17.21
N LEU A 7 -14.02 7.60 16.73
CA LEU A 7 -13.20 6.80 15.80
C LEU A 7 -12.94 7.53 14.47
N LYS A 8 -13.92 8.27 13.96
CA LYS A 8 -13.75 9.07 12.73
C LYS A 8 -12.79 10.24 12.94
N GLU A 9 -12.86 10.91 14.09
CA GLU A 9 -11.95 12.01 14.43
C GLU A 9 -10.52 11.50 14.65
N GLN A 10 -10.35 10.37 15.35
CA GLN A 10 -9.06 9.69 15.49
C GLN A 10 -8.49 9.32 14.11
N TYR A 11 -9.28 8.72 13.23
CA TYR A 11 -8.84 8.38 11.88
C TYR A 11 -8.38 9.60 11.08
N LYS A 12 -9.12 10.72 11.13
CA LYS A 12 -8.77 11.96 10.43
C LYS A 12 -7.47 12.58 10.95
N ASN A 13 -7.23 12.51 12.26
CA ASN A 13 -6.06 13.10 12.89
C ASN A 13 -4.82 12.20 12.86
N THR A 14 -5.00 10.92 12.52
CA THR A 14 -3.89 9.98 12.40
C THR A 14 -3.08 10.29 11.15
N LYS A 15 -1.80 10.62 11.33
CA LYS A 15 -0.86 10.75 10.21
C LYS A 15 -0.43 9.34 9.77
N PRO A 16 -0.62 8.97 8.50
CA PRO A 16 -0.12 7.70 8.00
C PRO A 16 1.40 7.70 7.89
N ASP A 17 2.00 6.53 8.09
CA ASP A 17 3.44 6.34 7.88
C ASP A 17 3.79 6.54 6.41
N MET A 18 4.80 7.37 6.17
CA MET A 18 5.33 7.70 4.85
C MET A 18 6.73 7.11 4.70
N GLY A 19 7.11 6.74 3.50
CA GLY A 19 8.42 6.17 3.24
C GLY A 19 8.52 5.55 1.86
N ILE A 20 9.56 4.75 1.68
CA ILE A 20 9.82 4.01 0.46
C ILE A 20 9.57 2.53 0.76
N ILE A 21 8.80 1.87 -0.10
CA ILE A 21 8.61 0.42 -0.06
C ILE A 21 9.35 -0.25 -1.21
N ILE A 22 9.76 -1.50 -0.99
CA ILE A 22 10.29 -2.38 -2.02
C ILE A 22 9.39 -3.59 -2.15
N ILE A 23 9.06 -3.94 -3.39
CA ILE A 23 8.32 -5.15 -3.75
C ILE A 23 9.26 -6.01 -4.56
N LYS A 24 9.52 -7.23 -4.09
CA LYS A 24 10.39 -8.18 -4.75
C LYS A 24 9.52 -9.32 -5.28
N SER A 25 9.69 -9.65 -6.55
CA SER A 25 9.07 -10.83 -7.13
C SER A 25 10.09 -11.97 -7.12
N ASP A 26 9.74 -13.06 -6.44
CA ASP A 26 10.55 -14.28 -6.44
C ASP A 26 10.42 -15.03 -7.78
N VAL A 27 9.37 -14.76 -8.55
CA VAL A 27 9.12 -15.40 -9.85
C VAL A 27 9.98 -14.77 -10.95
N SER A 28 9.99 -13.44 -11.03
CA SER A 28 10.73 -12.73 -12.06
C SER A 28 12.12 -12.24 -11.62
N ASN A 29 12.47 -12.42 -10.34
CA ASN A 29 13.67 -11.88 -9.72
C ASN A 29 13.82 -10.35 -9.90
N ARG A 30 12.69 -9.65 -10.10
CA ARG A 30 12.61 -8.20 -10.27
C ARG A 30 12.25 -7.52 -8.96
N CYS A 31 12.66 -6.26 -8.84
CA CYS A 31 12.33 -5.40 -7.70
C CYS A 31 11.66 -4.12 -8.20
N TYR A 32 10.65 -3.67 -7.47
CA TYR A 32 9.97 -2.39 -7.70
C TYR A 32 10.03 -1.53 -6.44
N LEU A 33 10.42 -0.27 -6.60
CA LEU A 33 10.55 0.71 -5.52
C LEU A 33 9.48 1.77 -5.70
N GLU A 34 8.73 2.07 -4.62
CA GLU A 34 7.70 3.10 -4.62
C GLU A 34 7.84 3.99 -3.38
N ALA A 35 7.95 5.31 -3.60
CA ALA A 35 7.82 6.30 -2.54
C ALA A 35 6.33 6.60 -2.32
N THR A 36 5.88 6.54 -1.06
CA THR A 36 4.47 6.69 -0.71
C THR A 36 4.26 7.52 0.55
N ARG A 37 3.16 8.26 0.54
CA ARG A 37 2.65 8.99 1.71
C ARG A 37 1.80 8.10 2.63
N ARG A 38 1.62 6.82 2.28
CA ARG A 38 0.84 5.86 3.07
C ARG A 38 1.33 4.45 2.80
N ILE A 39 2.34 4.02 3.55
CA ILE A 39 3.01 2.70 3.40
C ILE A 39 1.99 1.56 3.34
N LYS A 40 1.11 1.46 4.34
CA LYS A 40 0.09 0.40 4.40
C LYS A 40 -0.85 0.42 3.19
N GLY A 41 -1.17 1.61 2.67
CA GLY A 41 -2.02 1.77 1.50
C GLY A 41 -1.34 1.31 0.22
N ALA A 42 -0.06 1.65 0.04
CA ALA A 42 0.73 1.21 -1.11
C ALA A 42 0.89 -0.32 -1.13
N ILE A 43 1.26 -0.93 0.01
CA ILE A 43 1.38 -2.38 0.13
C ILE A 43 0.08 -3.08 -0.26
N ASN A 44 -1.05 -2.67 0.32
CA ASN A 44 -2.35 -3.29 0.03
C ASN A 44 -2.76 -3.14 -1.45
N LYS A 45 -2.53 -1.97 -2.03
CA LYS A 45 -2.80 -1.73 -3.46
C LYS A 45 -1.95 -2.66 -4.33
N SER A 46 -0.66 -2.78 -4.02
CA SER A 46 0.24 -3.60 -4.82
C SER A 46 -0.12 -5.08 -4.74
N ILE A 47 -0.42 -5.61 -3.55
CA ILE A 47 -0.89 -7.00 -3.39
C ILE A 47 -2.17 -7.20 -4.22
N PHE A 48 -3.18 -6.36 -4.02
CA PHE A 48 -4.46 -6.48 -4.73
C PHE A 48 -4.29 -6.43 -6.26
N THR A 49 -3.45 -5.54 -6.77
CA THR A 49 -3.24 -5.40 -8.21
C THR A 49 -2.36 -6.50 -8.79
N LEU A 50 -1.40 -7.05 -8.03
CA LEU A 50 -0.63 -8.24 -8.42
C LEU A 50 -1.54 -9.48 -8.49
N ASP A 51 -2.39 -9.69 -7.48
CA ASP A 51 -3.37 -10.79 -7.47
C ASP A 51 -4.34 -10.71 -8.66
N LEU A 52 -4.71 -9.49 -9.07
CA LEU A 52 -5.56 -9.24 -10.23
C LEU A 52 -4.80 -9.24 -11.57
N GLY A 53 -3.46 -9.40 -11.58
CA GLY A 53 -2.64 -9.29 -12.80
C GLY A 53 -2.66 -7.89 -13.44
N SER A 54 -3.03 -6.86 -12.68
CA SER A 54 -3.21 -5.47 -13.11
C SER A 54 -2.20 -4.51 -12.52
N HIS A 55 -1.14 -5.02 -11.86
CA HIS A 55 -0.11 -4.17 -11.29
C HIS A 55 0.55 -3.29 -12.37
N ILE A 56 0.88 -2.05 -12.00
CA ILE A 56 1.46 -1.06 -12.91
C ILE A 56 2.81 -1.51 -13.47
N ASN A 57 3.62 -2.15 -12.62
CA ASN A 57 4.83 -2.83 -13.05
C ASN A 57 4.46 -4.26 -13.44
N LYS A 58 4.35 -4.49 -14.76
CA LYS A 58 4.03 -5.78 -15.36
C LYS A 58 5.16 -6.81 -15.24
N GLU A 59 6.39 -6.39 -14.98
CA GLU A 59 7.51 -7.32 -14.82
C GLU A 59 7.50 -8.05 -13.47
N LEU A 60 6.65 -7.63 -12.53
CA LEU A 60 6.55 -8.30 -11.23
C LEU A 60 5.69 -9.58 -11.26
N GLN A 61 4.89 -9.77 -12.32
CA GLN A 61 3.84 -10.77 -12.43
C GLN A 61 4.00 -11.63 -13.68
#